data_AF-A0A452I625-F1
#
_entry.id   AF-A0A452I625-F1
#
_cell.length_a   1.000
_cell.length_b   1.000
_cell.length_c   1.000
_cell.angle_alpha   90.00
_cell.angle_beta   90.00
_cell.angle_gamma   90.00
#
_symmetry.space_group_name_H-M   'P 1'
#
loop_
_entity.id
_entity.type
_entity.pdbx_description
1 polymer ?
#
loop_
_entity_poly.entity_id
_entity_poly.type
_entity_poly.pdbx_seq_one_letter_code
_entity_poly.pdbx_strand_id
1 'polypeptide(L)'
;KGWSGGRAGSGVGGDEDVCVFKCSVSRETECSRVGKQSFIITLGCNSVLMQFATPTDFCSFYNILKTCRGHNIERSVFSERTEESSAVQYFQFYGYLSQQQNMMQDYVRTGTYQRAILQNHSDFKDKIVLDVGCGSGILSFFAAQAGARKIYAVEASTMAQHAEVLVKSNNLTDRIVVIPGKVEEISLPEQVDIIISEPMGYMLFNERMLESYLHAKKYLKPSGNMFPTIGDVHLAPFTDEQLYMEQFTKANFWYQPSFHGVDLSALRGAAVDEYFRQPVVDTFDIRILMAKSVKYTVNFLEAKEGDLHRIEIPFKFHMLHSGLVHGLAFWFDVAFIGSMMTVWLSTAPTEPLTHWYQVRCLFQSPLFAKAGDTLSGTCLLIANKRQSYDISIVAQVDQTGSKSSNLLDLKNPFFRYTGTTPSPPPGSHYTSPSENMWNTGGSYNMNTGMGVAGMPTAYDLSSVITGGSNVGHNNLIPLAASAGIVNHTHSRMGSIMSTGIVPGSSGSQSGGSSSAHYPVNSQFTMGGPAISMASPMSITTNTMHYGS
;
A
#
# COMPACT_ATOMS: atom_id res chain seq x y z
N LYS A 1 -16.15 41.95 -16.06
CA LYS A 1 -17.01 42.27 -14.90
C LYS A 1 -16.25 41.88 -13.64
N GLY A 2 -15.51 42.84 -13.06
CA GLY A 2 -14.73 42.61 -11.84
C GLY A 2 -15.65 42.53 -10.61
N TRP A 3 -15.27 41.71 -9.63
CA TRP A 3 -15.93 41.65 -8.32
C TRP A 3 -14.97 42.20 -7.28
N SER A 4 -15.34 43.30 -6.60
CA SER A 4 -14.57 43.87 -5.50
C SER A 4 -15.24 43.54 -4.17
N GLY A 5 -14.47 42.91 -3.26
CA GLY A 5 -14.89 42.67 -1.88
C GLY A 5 -14.60 43.90 -1.01
N GLY A 6 -15.60 44.75 -0.80
CA GLY A 6 -15.45 45.93 0.05
C GLY A 6 -15.71 45.64 1.54
N ARG A 7 -14.69 45.80 2.39
CA ARG A 7 -14.89 46.13 3.82
C ARG A 7 -15.31 47.60 3.93
N ALA A 8 -16.24 47.88 4.84
CA ALA A 8 -16.76 49.22 5.08
C ALA A 8 -15.62 50.23 5.38
N GLY A 9 -15.52 51.26 4.55
CA GLY A 9 -14.57 52.37 4.67
C GLY A 9 -14.79 53.39 3.55
N SER A 10 -15.02 54.64 3.95
CA SER A 10 -15.42 55.81 3.15
C SER A 10 -14.45 56.25 2.04
N GLY A 11 -14.99 56.72 0.91
CA GLY A 11 -14.43 57.88 0.17
C GLY A 11 -13.89 57.67 -1.26
N VAL A 12 -14.74 57.97 -2.25
CA VAL A 12 -14.54 58.65 -3.55
C VAL A 12 -13.46 58.18 -4.56
N GLY A 13 -13.90 57.85 -5.79
CA GLY A 13 -13.20 58.24 -7.03
C GLY A 13 -13.16 57.25 -8.21
N GLY A 14 -14.12 57.37 -9.14
CA GLY A 14 -13.93 57.28 -10.61
C GLY A 14 -13.64 55.92 -11.28
N ASP A 15 -14.68 55.19 -11.68
CA ASP A 15 -14.99 54.76 -13.07
C ASP A 15 -16.34 53.99 -13.02
N GLU A 16 -17.32 54.32 -13.86
CA GLU A 16 -18.67 53.70 -13.78
C GLU A 16 -18.68 52.28 -14.36
N ASP A 17 -18.26 51.30 -13.55
CA ASP A 17 -18.58 49.90 -13.78
C ASP A 17 -20.10 49.71 -13.55
N VAL A 18 -20.87 49.59 -14.65
CA VAL A 18 -22.34 49.44 -14.59
C VAL A 18 -22.71 48.18 -13.80
N CYS A 19 -23.11 48.37 -12.54
CA CYS A 19 -23.55 47.31 -11.65
C CYS A 19 -25.00 46.92 -11.99
N VAL A 20 -25.17 45.84 -12.76
CA VAL A 20 -26.50 45.36 -13.19
C VAL A 20 -27.27 44.62 -12.09
N PHE A 21 -26.55 44.06 -11.11
CA PHE A 21 -27.14 43.31 -10.00
C PHE A 21 -26.22 43.37 -8.78
N LYS A 22 -26.76 43.83 -7.63
CA LYS A 22 -26.06 43.88 -6.35
C LYS A 22 -26.92 43.22 -5.29
N CYS A 23 -26.39 42.21 -4.61
CA CYS A 23 -27.02 41.61 -3.44
C CYS A 23 -25.99 41.42 -2.33
N SER A 24 -26.47 41.44 -1.09
CA SER A 24 -25.66 41.11 0.08
C SER A 24 -25.86 39.62 0.39
N VAL A 25 -24.76 38.87 0.47
CA VAL A 25 -24.78 37.46 0.84
C VAL A 25 -24.25 37.33 2.27
N SER A 26 -25.01 36.66 3.13
CA SER A 26 -24.64 36.31 4.51
C SER A 26 -24.50 34.79 4.69
N ARG A 27 -24.14 34.36 5.90
CA ARG A 27 -24.05 32.92 6.26
C ARG A 27 -25.37 32.19 6.03
N GLU A 28 -26.47 32.86 6.33
CA GLU A 28 -27.85 32.37 6.30
C GLU A 28 -28.47 32.43 4.90
N THR A 29 -27.79 33.02 3.91
CA THR A 29 -28.30 33.11 2.55
C THR A 29 -28.32 31.73 1.88
N GLU A 30 -29.52 31.26 1.56
CA GLU A 30 -29.73 30.01 0.83
C GLU A 30 -29.20 30.13 -0.60
N CYS A 31 -28.32 29.23 -0.98
CA CYS A 31 -27.79 29.19 -2.32
C CYS A 31 -27.31 27.78 -2.68
N SER A 32 -27.32 27.46 -3.96
CA SER A 32 -26.93 26.14 -4.46
C SER A 32 -26.28 26.22 -5.83
N ARG A 33 -25.37 25.29 -6.10
CA ARG A 33 -24.81 25.10 -7.43
C ARG A 33 -25.85 24.42 -8.32
N VAL A 34 -26.04 24.93 -9.52
CA VAL A 34 -26.90 24.33 -10.54
C VAL A 34 -26.04 23.98 -11.76
N GLY A 35 -25.79 22.69 -11.98
CA GLY A 35 -24.96 22.23 -13.10
C GLY A 35 -23.49 22.70 -13.01
N LYS A 36 -22.80 22.74 -14.16
CA LYS A 36 -21.35 22.98 -14.20
C LYS A 36 -20.96 24.47 -14.09
N GLN A 37 -21.82 25.39 -14.54
CA GLN A 37 -21.53 26.82 -14.72
C GLN A 37 -22.66 27.73 -14.22
N SER A 38 -23.52 27.26 -13.31
CA SER A 38 -24.62 28.09 -12.80
C SER A 38 -24.77 27.97 -11.30
N PHE A 39 -25.34 29.01 -10.69
CA PHE A 39 -25.47 29.14 -9.26
C PHE A 39 -26.77 29.88 -8.94
N ILE A 40 -27.57 29.33 -8.04
CA ILE A 40 -28.81 29.94 -7.59
C ILE A 40 -28.62 30.54 -6.19
N ILE A 41 -29.12 31.76 -5.98
CA ILE A 41 -29.14 32.43 -4.68
C ILE A 41 -30.57 32.84 -4.38
N THR A 42 -31.08 32.46 -3.22
CA THR A 42 -32.40 32.86 -2.73
C THR A 42 -32.25 34.04 -1.77
N LEU A 43 -32.90 35.14 -2.10
CA LEU A 43 -32.90 36.41 -1.36
C LEU A 43 -34.34 36.69 -0.91
N GLY A 44 -34.68 36.26 0.30
CA GLY A 44 -36.06 36.33 0.80
C GLY A 44 -36.98 35.43 -0.02
N CYS A 45 -37.97 36.02 -0.69
CA CYS A 45 -38.95 35.31 -1.53
C CYS A 45 -38.57 35.23 -3.02
N ASN A 46 -37.40 35.72 -3.42
CA ASN A 46 -36.94 35.69 -4.82
C ASN A 46 -35.68 34.84 -4.96
N SER A 47 -35.64 33.96 -5.96
CA SER A 47 -34.43 33.21 -6.32
C SER A 47 -33.85 33.74 -7.62
N VAL A 48 -32.54 34.00 -7.61
CA VAL A 48 -31.79 34.48 -8.78
C VAL A 48 -30.85 33.38 -9.23
N LEU A 49 -31.03 32.93 -10.49
CA LEU A 49 -30.11 32.02 -11.15
C LEU A 49 -29.06 32.82 -11.93
N MET A 50 -27.80 32.63 -11.59
CA MET A 50 -26.67 33.22 -12.29
C MET A 50 -25.99 32.15 -13.14
N GLN A 51 -25.84 32.42 -14.43
CA GLN A 51 -25.08 31.59 -15.36
C GLN A 51 -23.79 32.31 -15.76
N PHE A 52 -22.67 31.63 -15.66
CA PHE A 52 -21.34 32.16 -15.93
C PHE A 52 -20.92 31.82 -17.35
N ALA A 53 -20.26 32.76 -18.03
CA ALA A 53 -19.79 32.59 -19.41
C ALA A 53 -18.72 31.50 -19.53
N THR A 54 -17.89 31.34 -18.50
CA THR A 54 -16.82 30.32 -18.47
C THR A 54 -16.84 29.54 -17.15
N PRO A 55 -16.32 28.29 -17.11
CA PRO A 55 -16.15 27.54 -15.86
C PRO A 55 -15.18 28.25 -14.89
N THR A 56 -14.20 28.96 -15.42
CA THR A 56 -13.19 29.68 -14.63
C THR A 56 -13.82 30.83 -13.85
N ASP A 57 -14.72 31.60 -14.47
CA ASP A 57 -15.45 32.68 -13.79
C ASP A 57 -16.38 32.13 -12.69
N PHE A 58 -17.02 30.99 -12.96
CA PHE A 58 -17.81 30.28 -11.95
C PHE A 58 -16.94 29.88 -10.75
N CYS A 59 -15.76 29.28 -10.99
CA CYS A 59 -14.85 28.88 -9.93
C CYS A 59 -14.39 30.07 -9.09
N SER A 60 -14.01 31.18 -9.73
CA SER A 60 -13.62 32.43 -9.06
C SER A 60 -14.74 32.97 -8.17
N PHE A 61 -15.97 33.05 -8.70
CA PHE A 61 -17.14 33.49 -7.94
C PHE A 61 -17.47 32.55 -6.76
N TYR A 62 -17.46 31.24 -7.01
CA TYR A 62 -17.75 30.23 -5.99
C TYR A 62 -16.74 30.27 -4.83
N ASN A 63 -15.47 30.51 -5.13
CA ASN A 63 -14.42 30.66 -4.11
C ASN A 63 -14.63 31.91 -3.25
N ILE A 64 -14.95 33.05 -3.87
CA ILE A 64 -15.28 34.29 -3.14
C ILE A 64 -16.50 34.08 -2.25
N LEU A 65 -17.55 33.42 -2.76
CA LEU A 65 -18.76 33.14 -2.00
C LEU A 65 -18.50 32.21 -0.81
N LYS A 66 -17.67 31.16 -0.99
CA LYS A 66 -17.17 30.31 0.10
C LYS A 66 -16.48 31.15 1.19
N THR A 67 -15.61 32.07 0.81
CA THR A 67 -14.89 32.97 1.74
C THR A 67 -15.85 33.95 2.45
N CYS A 68 -16.79 34.56 1.72
CA CYS A 68 -17.74 35.55 2.26
C CYS A 68 -18.81 34.96 3.18
N ARG A 69 -19.28 33.72 2.92
CA ARG A 69 -20.18 32.99 3.81
C ARG A 69 -19.48 32.47 5.07
N GLY A 70 -18.30 32.99 5.38
CA GLY A 70 -17.64 32.75 6.65
C GLY A 70 -17.25 31.30 6.87
N HIS A 71 -16.86 30.58 5.81
CA HIS A 71 -15.79 29.57 5.95
C HIS A 71 -14.46 30.29 6.26
N ASN A 72 -14.43 31.08 7.33
CA ASN A 72 -13.28 31.08 8.20
C ASN A 72 -13.31 29.70 8.85
N ILE A 73 -12.88 28.69 8.10
CA ILE A 73 -12.32 27.50 8.72
C ILE A 73 -11.17 28.11 9.51
N GLU A 74 -11.28 28.16 10.84
CA GLU A 74 -10.07 28.19 11.66
C GLU A 74 -9.19 27.10 11.05
N ARG A 75 -8.11 27.50 10.39
CA ARG A 75 -7.28 26.57 9.64
C ARG A 75 -6.73 25.59 10.66
N SER A 76 -7.38 24.43 10.75
CA SER A 76 -6.94 23.35 11.59
C SER A 76 -5.58 22.89 11.09
N VAL A 77 -4.75 22.36 11.98
CA VAL A 77 -3.42 21.85 11.61
C VAL A 77 -3.53 20.85 10.45
N PHE A 78 -4.59 20.03 10.43
CA PHE A 78 -4.92 19.13 9.32
C PHE A 78 -5.13 19.87 7.99
N SER A 79 -5.93 20.94 7.98
CA SER A 79 -6.24 21.71 6.77
C SER A 79 -5.05 22.48 6.21
N GLU A 80 -4.07 22.84 7.06
CA GLU A 80 -2.84 23.51 6.61
C GLU A 80 -1.87 22.54 5.95
N ARG A 81 -1.79 21.31 6.44
CA ARG A 81 -0.84 20.28 5.98
C ARG A 81 -1.36 19.40 4.84
N THR A 82 -2.66 19.46 4.53
CA THR A 82 -3.33 18.55 3.58
C THR A 82 -4.12 19.29 2.51
N GLU A 83 -3.93 18.91 1.24
CA GLU A 83 -4.75 19.39 0.13
C GLU A 83 -6.22 18.90 0.24
N GLU A 84 -7.18 19.79 -0.01
CA GLU A 84 -8.62 19.49 0.11
C GLU A 84 -9.04 18.29 -0.75
N SER A 85 -8.53 18.19 -1.98
CA SER A 85 -8.81 17.06 -2.88
C SER A 85 -8.33 15.71 -2.31
N SER A 86 -7.13 15.68 -1.74
CA SER A 86 -6.58 14.48 -1.09
C SER A 86 -7.41 14.11 0.12
N ALA A 87 -7.72 15.08 1.00
CA ALA A 87 -8.51 14.84 2.21
C ALA A 87 -9.90 14.28 1.88
N VAL A 88 -10.59 14.84 0.89
CA VAL A 88 -11.93 14.38 0.49
C VAL A 88 -11.88 12.94 -0.03
N GLN A 89 -10.93 12.62 -0.91
CA GLN A 89 -10.77 11.26 -1.43
C GLN A 89 -10.43 10.26 -0.32
N TYR A 90 -9.56 10.67 0.61
CA TYR A 90 -9.16 9.87 1.78
C TYR A 90 -10.37 9.53 2.67
N PHE A 91 -11.15 10.52 3.11
CA PHE A 91 -12.30 10.26 3.97
C PHE A 91 -13.45 9.55 3.24
N GLN A 92 -13.60 9.76 1.93
CA GLN A 92 -14.54 8.97 1.12
C GLN A 92 -14.14 7.50 1.06
N PHE A 93 -12.85 7.20 0.87
CA PHE A 93 -12.33 5.83 0.88
C PHE A 93 -12.65 5.11 2.20
N TYR A 94 -12.38 5.75 3.34
CA TYR A 94 -12.67 5.18 4.66
C TYR A 94 -14.15 5.15 5.04
N GLY A 95 -15.00 5.89 4.32
CA GLY A 95 -16.46 5.86 4.46
C GLY A 95 -17.13 4.60 3.89
N TYR A 96 -16.42 3.76 3.13
CA TYR A 96 -16.96 2.50 2.61
C TYR A 96 -16.85 1.35 3.63
N LEU A 97 -17.96 0.65 3.88
CA LEU A 97 -17.98 -0.54 4.74
C LEU A 97 -17.07 -1.66 4.23
N SER A 98 -16.89 -1.81 2.92
CA SER A 98 -15.98 -2.80 2.35
C SER A 98 -14.53 -2.56 2.75
N GLN A 99 -14.09 -1.31 2.88
CA GLN A 99 -12.73 -1.00 3.34
C GLN A 99 -12.55 -1.30 4.82
N GLN A 100 -13.56 -0.96 5.64
CA GLN A 100 -13.57 -1.35 7.06
C GLN A 100 -13.55 -2.88 7.22
N GLN A 101 -14.29 -3.60 6.39
CA GLN A 101 -14.29 -5.06 6.37
C GLN A 101 -12.90 -5.62 6.02
N ASN A 102 -12.24 -5.10 4.98
CA ASN A 102 -10.89 -5.53 4.61
C ASN A 102 -9.92 -5.41 5.79
N MET A 103 -9.99 -4.30 6.53
CA MET A 103 -9.19 -4.06 7.74
C MET A 103 -9.55 -5.01 8.89
N MET A 104 -10.85 -5.25 9.13
CA MET A 104 -11.32 -6.10 10.22
C MET A 104 -11.08 -7.60 9.95
N GLN A 105 -11.08 -8.03 8.68
CA GLN A 105 -10.80 -9.42 8.28
C GLN A 105 -9.32 -9.78 8.36
N ASP A 106 -8.42 -8.79 8.43
CA ASP A 106 -7.03 -9.02 8.85
C ASP A 106 -7.02 -9.43 10.33
N TYR A 107 -7.01 -10.74 10.55
CA TYR A 107 -7.05 -11.33 11.88
C TYR A 107 -5.77 -11.06 12.68
N VAL A 108 -4.61 -11.02 12.01
CA VAL A 108 -3.33 -10.70 12.68
C VAL A 108 -3.43 -9.29 13.25
N ARG A 109 -3.91 -8.33 12.47
CA ARG A 109 -4.18 -6.97 12.95
C ARG A 109 -5.19 -6.98 14.08
N THR A 110 -6.44 -7.36 13.79
CA THR A 110 -7.57 -7.14 14.69
C THR A 110 -7.44 -7.95 15.98
N GLY A 111 -6.99 -9.20 15.87
CA GLY A 111 -6.74 -10.07 17.02
C GLY A 111 -5.58 -9.58 17.88
N THR A 112 -4.51 -9.02 17.30
CA THR A 112 -3.39 -8.50 18.10
C THR A 112 -3.76 -7.25 18.88
N TYR A 113 -4.53 -6.33 18.28
CA TYR A 113 -5.10 -5.19 19.00
C TYR A 113 -6.00 -5.62 20.16
N GLN A 114 -6.91 -6.57 19.94
CA GLN A 114 -7.77 -7.10 20.99
C GLN A 114 -6.94 -7.72 22.12
N ARG A 115 -5.95 -8.56 21.81
CA ARG A 115 -5.06 -9.16 22.82
C ARG A 115 -4.31 -8.09 23.59
N ALA A 116 -3.71 -7.11 22.92
CA ALA A 116 -2.97 -6.03 23.57
C ALA A 116 -3.82 -5.27 24.59
N ILE A 117 -5.06 -4.93 24.22
CA ILE A 117 -6.01 -4.21 25.08
C ILE A 117 -6.48 -5.09 26.24
N LEU A 118 -6.92 -6.33 25.98
CA LEU A 118 -7.47 -7.21 27.01
C LEU A 118 -6.40 -7.74 27.98
N GLN A 119 -5.20 -8.05 27.51
CA GLN A 119 -4.10 -8.52 28.36
C GLN A 119 -3.52 -7.40 29.24
N ASN A 120 -3.71 -6.14 28.84
CA ASN A 120 -3.38 -4.96 29.64
C ASN A 120 -4.63 -4.29 30.20
N HIS A 121 -5.66 -5.06 30.58
CA HIS A 121 -6.94 -4.52 31.05
C HIS A 121 -6.80 -3.52 32.22
N SER A 122 -5.73 -3.57 33.02
CA SER A 122 -5.46 -2.59 34.09
C SER A 122 -5.27 -1.16 33.56
N ASP A 123 -4.82 -1.01 32.32
CA ASP A 123 -4.63 0.28 31.64
C ASP A 123 -5.93 0.84 31.08
N PHE A 124 -7.00 0.04 31.07
CA PHE A 124 -8.32 0.41 30.53
C PHE A 124 -9.40 0.43 31.60
N LYS A 125 -9.36 -0.47 32.58
CA LYS A 125 -10.42 -0.61 33.58
C LYS A 125 -10.65 0.70 34.34
N ASP A 126 -11.90 1.17 34.32
CA ASP A 126 -12.36 2.42 34.92
C ASP A 126 -11.67 3.70 34.40
N LYS A 127 -10.97 3.60 33.25
CA LYS A 127 -10.25 4.70 32.60
C LYS A 127 -11.09 5.40 31.53
N ILE A 128 -10.65 6.60 31.18
CA ILE A 128 -11.17 7.37 30.04
C ILE A 128 -10.26 7.12 28.84
N VAL A 129 -10.84 6.74 27.70
CA VAL A 129 -10.12 6.36 26.48
C VAL A 129 -10.49 7.31 25.35
N LEU A 130 -9.52 7.67 24.51
CA LEU A 130 -9.74 8.30 23.20
C LEU A 130 -9.34 7.32 22.10
N ASP A 131 -10.26 7.04 21.18
CA ASP A 131 -10.04 6.24 19.97
C ASP A 131 -9.99 7.19 18.76
N VAL A 132 -8.81 7.34 18.15
CA VAL A 132 -8.54 8.32 17.08
C VAL A 132 -8.66 7.65 15.72
N GLY A 133 -9.62 8.10 14.91
CA GLY A 133 -9.95 7.47 13.62
C GLY A 133 -10.60 6.11 13.85
N CYS A 134 -11.68 6.09 14.64
CA CYS A 134 -12.23 4.84 15.16
C CYS A 134 -12.84 3.94 14.06
N GLY A 135 -13.09 4.46 12.86
CA GLY A 135 -13.69 3.70 11.76
C GLY A 135 -15.04 3.13 12.17
N SER A 136 -15.16 1.80 12.14
CA SER A 136 -16.36 1.08 12.63
C SER A 136 -16.55 1.12 14.17
N GLY A 137 -15.53 1.57 14.92
CA GLY A 137 -15.51 1.59 16.38
C GLY A 137 -14.93 0.32 17.02
N ILE A 138 -14.36 -0.60 16.24
CA ILE A 138 -13.90 -1.92 16.73
C ILE A 138 -12.95 -1.84 17.94
N LEU A 139 -12.01 -0.89 17.94
CA LEU A 139 -11.06 -0.71 19.05
C LEU A 139 -11.75 -0.15 20.29
N SER A 140 -12.70 0.77 20.13
CA SER A 140 -13.57 1.24 21.20
C SER A 140 -14.36 0.11 21.87
N PHE A 141 -14.84 -0.88 21.10
CA PHE A 141 -15.48 -2.08 21.68
C PHE A 141 -14.49 -2.92 22.49
N PHE A 142 -13.24 -3.08 22.05
CA PHE A 142 -12.22 -3.78 22.83
C PHE A 142 -11.88 -3.04 24.14
N ALA A 143 -11.78 -1.71 24.10
CA ALA A 143 -11.61 -0.90 25.31
C ALA A 143 -12.79 -1.05 26.27
N ALA A 144 -14.03 -1.10 25.75
CA ALA A 144 -15.21 -1.37 26.55
C ALA A 144 -15.18 -2.79 27.17
N GLN A 145 -14.74 -3.81 26.44
CA GLN A 145 -14.53 -5.17 26.95
C GLN A 145 -13.48 -5.21 28.07
N ALA A 146 -12.41 -4.41 27.98
CA ALA A 146 -11.40 -4.27 29.01
C ALA A 146 -11.84 -3.46 30.25
N GLY A 147 -13.07 -2.94 30.26
CA GLY A 147 -13.65 -2.25 31.41
C GLY A 147 -13.50 -0.72 31.41
N ALA A 148 -13.21 -0.07 30.28
CA ALA A 148 -13.12 1.39 30.20
C ALA A 148 -14.39 2.12 30.65
N ARG A 149 -14.26 3.10 31.55
CA ARG A 149 -15.40 3.85 32.08
C ARG A 149 -16.10 4.66 30.98
N LYS A 150 -15.31 5.31 30.13
CA LYS A 150 -15.77 6.20 29.06
C LYS A 150 -14.81 6.12 27.88
N ILE A 151 -15.35 6.02 26.66
CA ILE A 151 -14.58 5.99 25.42
C ILE A 151 -15.12 7.10 24.51
N TYR A 152 -14.24 8.01 24.08
CA TYR A 152 -14.52 9.00 23.04
C TYR A 152 -13.99 8.45 21.71
N ALA A 153 -14.89 8.12 20.79
CA ALA A 153 -14.55 7.51 19.51
C ALA A 153 -14.66 8.55 18.40
N VAL A 154 -13.53 9.09 17.95
CA VAL A 154 -13.48 10.19 16.97
C VAL A 154 -13.29 9.62 15.56
N GLU A 155 -14.17 10.00 14.63
CA GLU A 155 -14.11 9.57 13.23
C GLU A 155 -14.52 10.71 12.29
N ALA A 156 -13.69 10.99 11.29
CA ALA A 156 -13.89 12.13 10.40
C ALA A 156 -14.73 11.80 9.16
N SER A 157 -14.74 10.53 8.73
CA SER A 157 -15.55 10.06 7.61
C SER A 157 -17.01 9.84 8.01
N THR A 158 -17.85 9.53 7.02
CA THR A 158 -19.25 9.12 7.25
C THR A 158 -19.38 7.81 8.02
N MET A 159 -18.28 7.05 8.20
CA MET A 159 -18.27 5.82 8.98
C MET A 159 -18.68 6.04 10.45
N ALA A 160 -18.51 7.26 10.98
CA ALA A 160 -19.00 7.64 12.31
C ALA A 160 -20.49 7.31 12.51
N GLN A 161 -21.31 7.45 11.46
CA GLN A 161 -22.74 7.11 11.53
C GLN A 161 -22.96 5.61 11.72
N HIS A 162 -22.14 4.77 11.08
CA HIS A 162 -22.19 3.31 11.24
C HIS A 162 -21.65 2.88 12.61
N ALA A 163 -20.58 3.52 13.10
CA ALA A 163 -20.08 3.29 14.45
C ALA A 163 -21.15 3.59 15.51
N GLU A 164 -21.88 4.70 15.37
CA GLU A 164 -22.99 5.06 16.27
C GLU A 164 -24.12 4.02 16.25
N VAL A 165 -24.45 3.45 15.08
CA VAL A 165 -25.41 2.34 14.97
C VAL A 165 -24.91 1.10 15.72
N LEU A 166 -23.62 0.76 15.57
CA LEU A 166 -23.03 -0.37 16.28
C LEU A 166 -23.03 -0.16 17.79
N VAL A 167 -22.70 1.05 18.28
CA VAL A 167 -22.72 1.38 19.71
C VAL A 167 -24.12 1.20 20.29
N LYS A 168 -25.16 1.66 19.60
CA LYS A 168 -26.57 1.47 20.02
C LYS A 168 -26.98 0.00 20.03
N SER A 169 -26.70 -0.73 18.96
CA SER A 169 -27.08 -2.14 18.85
C SER A 169 -26.39 -3.05 19.87
N ASN A 170 -25.21 -2.66 20.35
CA ASN A 170 -24.47 -3.37 21.39
C ASN A 170 -24.73 -2.83 22.81
N ASN A 171 -25.69 -1.93 22.99
CA ASN A 171 -26.09 -1.37 24.30
C ASN A 171 -24.93 -0.72 25.06
N LEU A 172 -24.07 0.04 24.37
CA LEU A 172 -22.88 0.70 24.97
C LEU A 172 -22.95 2.24 24.91
N THR A 173 -24.14 2.81 24.72
CA THR A 173 -24.33 4.27 24.58
C THR A 173 -23.97 5.07 25.83
N ASP A 174 -23.96 4.45 27.01
CA ASP A 174 -23.52 5.05 28.27
C ASP A 174 -21.98 5.18 28.34
N ARG A 175 -21.26 4.26 27.68
CA ARG A 175 -19.79 4.14 27.74
C ARG A 175 -19.07 4.67 26.52
N ILE A 176 -19.57 4.44 25.30
CA ILE A 176 -18.94 4.90 24.06
C ILE A 176 -19.70 6.10 23.52
N VAL A 177 -18.98 7.19 23.26
CA VAL A 177 -19.51 8.42 22.63
C VAL A 177 -18.82 8.62 21.30
N VAL A 178 -19.55 8.46 20.20
CA VAL A 178 -19.02 8.72 18.85
C VAL A 178 -19.05 10.22 18.57
N ILE A 179 -17.91 10.77 18.17
CA ILE A 179 -17.74 12.19 17.86
C ILE A 179 -17.35 12.32 16.38
N PRO A 180 -18.26 12.74 15.50
CA PRO A 180 -17.94 12.94 14.09
C PRO A 180 -17.07 14.20 13.94
N GLY A 181 -15.90 14.04 13.30
CA GLY A 181 -14.99 15.15 13.01
C GLY A 181 -13.52 14.74 13.04
N LYS A 182 -12.65 15.69 12.68
CA LYS A 182 -11.19 15.50 12.76
C LYS A 182 -10.71 15.79 14.17
N VAL A 183 -9.75 15.01 14.67
CA VAL A 183 -9.22 15.17 16.04
C VAL A 183 -8.57 16.54 16.27
N GLU A 184 -8.09 17.17 15.21
CA GLU A 184 -7.54 18.53 15.21
C GLU A 184 -8.62 19.61 15.43
N GLU A 185 -9.89 19.32 15.09
CA GLU A 185 -11.00 20.28 15.01
C GLU A 185 -12.07 20.08 16.11
N ILE A 186 -12.17 18.89 16.69
CA ILE A 186 -13.15 18.58 17.73
C ILE A 186 -12.73 19.13 19.10
N SER A 187 -13.64 19.08 20.08
CA SER A 187 -13.36 19.32 21.49
C SER A 187 -13.82 18.13 22.33
N LEU A 188 -13.02 17.77 23.34
CA LEU A 188 -13.38 16.76 24.33
C LEU A 188 -13.70 17.44 25.66
N PRO A 189 -14.66 16.91 26.45
CA PRO A 189 -15.08 17.52 27.71
C PRO A 189 -14.08 17.28 28.86
N GLU A 190 -13.14 16.33 28.72
CA GLU A 190 -12.16 15.96 29.75
C GLU A 190 -10.90 15.35 29.13
N GLN A 191 -9.78 15.34 29.88
CA GLN A 191 -8.55 14.64 29.47
C GLN A 191 -8.70 13.13 29.63
N VAL A 192 -8.00 12.37 28.79
CA VAL A 192 -8.05 10.90 28.74
C VAL A 192 -6.82 10.24 29.36
N ASP A 193 -6.98 9.03 29.89
CA ASP A 193 -5.90 8.24 30.48
C ASP A 193 -5.07 7.49 29.42
N ILE A 194 -5.70 7.10 28.32
CA ILE A 194 -5.04 6.36 27.23
C ILE A 194 -5.63 6.75 25.87
N ILE A 195 -4.76 6.88 24.86
CA ILE A 195 -5.17 7.06 23.47
C ILE A 195 -4.89 5.76 22.71
N ILE A 196 -5.91 5.23 22.04
CA ILE A 196 -5.81 4.10 21.13
C ILE A 196 -6.02 4.56 19.68
N SER A 197 -5.32 3.95 18.74
CA SER A 197 -5.54 4.17 17.30
C SER A 197 -4.90 3.04 16.49
N GLU A 198 -5.30 2.95 15.23
CA GLU A 198 -4.56 2.24 14.20
C GLU A 198 -4.17 3.26 13.12
N PRO A 199 -3.04 3.98 13.30
CA PRO A 199 -2.62 5.04 12.39
C PRO A 199 -1.55 4.58 11.38
N MET A 200 -1.31 3.28 11.23
CA MET A 200 -0.18 2.77 10.46
C MET A 200 -0.55 2.60 8.98
N GLY A 201 0.17 3.30 8.11
CA GLY A 201 0.11 3.08 6.67
C GLY A 201 1.24 2.19 6.16
N TYR A 202 1.37 2.08 4.83
CA TYR A 202 2.58 1.51 4.20
C TYR A 202 3.84 2.19 4.72
N MET A 203 4.90 1.40 4.93
CA MET A 203 6.15 1.85 5.55
C MET A 203 5.94 2.59 6.89
N LEU A 204 4.90 2.22 7.68
CA LEU A 204 4.43 2.86 8.91
C LEU A 204 3.83 4.26 8.72
N PHE A 205 4.45 5.10 7.89
CA PHE A 205 4.19 6.54 7.84
C PHE A 205 3.18 6.99 6.78
N ASN A 206 2.91 6.19 5.74
CA ASN A 206 1.97 6.59 4.69
C ASN A 206 0.61 7.01 5.27
N GLU A 207 -0.13 7.85 4.55
CA GLU A 207 -1.41 8.46 4.99
C GLU A 207 -1.26 9.60 6.01
N ARG A 208 -0.07 9.75 6.62
CA ARG A 208 0.24 10.80 7.60
C ARG A 208 -0.77 10.83 8.77
N MET A 209 -1.36 9.68 9.11
CA MET A 209 -2.32 9.53 10.21
C MET A 209 -1.62 9.55 11.57
N LEU A 210 -0.34 9.16 11.64
CA LEU A 210 0.49 9.30 12.83
C LEU A 210 0.59 10.75 13.34
N GLU A 211 0.52 11.74 12.45
CA GLU A 211 0.48 13.15 12.85
C GLU A 211 -0.80 13.48 13.64
N SER A 212 -1.97 13.00 13.20
CA SER A 212 -3.22 13.13 13.94
C SER A 212 -3.19 12.36 15.26
N TYR A 213 -2.54 11.19 15.29
CA TYR A 213 -2.33 10.41 16.51
C TYR A 213 -1.47 11.14 17.54
N LEU A 214 -0.35 11.75 17.12
CA LEU A 214 0.48 12.58 17.98
C LEU A 214 -0.23 13.87 18.40
N HIS A 215 -1.01 14.48 17.52
CA HIS A 215 -1.80 15.67 17.80
C HIS A 215 -2.83 15.42 18.92
N ALA A 216 -3.42 14.21 18.95
CA ALA A 216 -4.39 13.82 19.97
C ALA A 216 -3.80 13.82 21.40
N LYS A 217 -2.47 13.81 21.57
CA LYS A 217 -1.82 13.93 22.88
C LYS A 217 -2.18 15.21 23.64
N LYS A 218 -2.70 16.25 22.97
CA LYS A 218 -3.27 17.42 23.66
C LYS A 218 -4.38 17.04 24.66
N TYR A 219 -5.07 15.93 24.43
CA TYR A 219 -6.09 15.37 25.34
C TYR A 219 -5.55 14.34 26.33
N LEU A 220 -4.30 13.90 26.19
CA LEU A 220 -3.70 12.90 27.07
C LEU A 220 -3.34 13.54 28.42
N LYS A 221 -3.60 12.83 29.52
CA LYS A 221 -3.06 13.21 30.83
C LYS A 221 -1.53 13.12 30.84
N PRO A 222 -0.82 13.86 31.71
CA PRO A 222 0.65 13.80 31.77
C PRO A 222 1.23 12.40 32.02
N SER A 223 0.52 11.54 32.73
CA SER A 223 0.88 10.14 32.97
C SER A 223 0.09 9.15 32.10
N GLY A 224 -0.53 9.64 31.02
CA GLY A 224 -1.33 8.82 30.14
C GLY A 224 -0.48 7.97 29.21
N ASN A 225 -1.08 6.92 28.64
CA ASN A 225 -0.39 6.00 27.74
C ASN A 225 -0.93 6.09 26.30
N MET A 226 -0.22 5.47 25.36
CA MET A 226 -0.56 5.42 23.94
C MET A 226 -0.43 3.99 23.43
N PHE A 227 -1.48 3.50 22.77
CA PHE A 227 -1.53 2.19 22.13
C PHE A 227 -1.79 2.36 20.62
N PRO A 228 -0.81 2.08 19.73
CA PRO A 228 0.55 1.62 20.01
C PRO A 228 1.44 2.68 20.67
N THR A 229 2.48 2.25 21.39
CA THR A 229 3.39 3.12 22.16
C THR A 229 4.64 3.51 21.37
N ILE A 230 5.20 2.55 20.63
CA ILE A 230 6.35 2.76 19.74
C ILE A 230 6.10 2.09 18.39
N GLY A 231 6.75 2.60 17.35
CA GLY A 231 6.82 2.00 16.02
C GLY A 231 8.26 1.86 15.57
N ASP A 232 8.64 0.65 15.16
CA ASP A 232 9.94 0.30 14.63
C ASP A 232 9.83 0.12 13.12
N VAL A 233 10.53 0.95 12.33
CA VAL A 233 10.70 0.72 10.89
C VAL A 233 12.00 0.00 10.65
N HIS A 234 11.92 -1.10 9.90
CA HIS A 234 13.05 -1.89 9.49
C HIS A 234 13.33 -1.65 8.01
N LEU A 235 14.62 -1.61 7.66
CA LEU A 235 15.08 -1.60 6.28
C LEU A 235 16.21 -2.59 6.07
N ALA A 236 16.23 -3.28 4.93
CA ALA A 236 17.29 -4.22 4.57
C ALA A 236 17.55 -4.21 3.04
N PRO A 237 18.81 -4.35 2.58
CA PRO A 237 19.11 -4.48 1.17
C PRO A 237 18.65 -5.83 0.63
N PHE A 238 18.11 -5.85 -0.58
CA PHE A 238 17.64 -7.08 -1.23
C PHE A 238 18.20 -7.25 -2.64
N THR A 239 18.18 -8.50 -3.12
CA THR A 239 18.41 -8.86 -4.51
C THR A 239 17.16 -9.47 -5.14
N ASP A 240 16.64 -8.87 -6.22
CA ASP A 240 15.54 -9.41 -7.00
C ASP A 240 15.64 -8.90 -8.45
N GLU A 241 16.36 -9.66 -9.26
CA GLU A 241 16.58 -9.37 -10.69
C GLU A 241 15.25 -9.35 -11.47
N GLN A 242 14.32 -10.25 -11.13
CA GLN A 242 13.05 -10.37 -11.83
C GLN A 242 12.21 -9.11 -11.62
N LEU A 243 12.11 -8.63 -10.38
CA LEU A 243 11.40 -7.38 -10.08
C LEU A 243 12.03 -6.18 -10.79
N TYR A 244 13.37 -6.11 -10.81
CA TYR A 244 14.09 -5.02 -11.45
C TYR A 244 13.86 -5.02 -12.98
N MET A 245 13.96 -6.18 -13.63
CA MET A 245 13.74 -6.33 -15.07
C MET A 245 12.28 -6.16 -15.50
N GLU A 246 11.32 -6.42 -14.60
CA GLU A 246 9.90 -6.14 -14.83
C GLU A 246 9.66 -4.65 -15.13
N GLN A 247 10.37 -3.74 -14.46
CA GLN A 247 10.23 -2.29 -14.68
C GLN A 247 10.68 -1.89 -16.09
N PHE A 248 11.84 -2.40 -16.53
CA PHE A 248 12.31 -2.19 -17.90
C PHE A 248 11.39 -2.81 -18.93
N THR A 249 10.83 -3.99 -18.66
CA THR A 249 9.90 -4.67 -19.56
C THR A 249 8.64 -3.83 -19.79
N LYS A 250 8.06 -3.26 -18.72
CA LYS A 250 6.93 -2.32 -18.82
C LYS A 250 7.31 -1.05 -19.58
N ALA A 251 8.45 -0.45 -19.25
CA ALA A 251 8.93 0.77 -19.91
C ALA A 251 9.23 0.58 -21.40
N ASN A 252 9.65 -0.63 -21.80
CA ASN A 252 9.94 -0.95 -23.20
C ASN A 252 8.71 -0.93 -24.10
N PHE A 253 7.48 -0.88 -23.55
CA PHE A 253 6.29 -0.53 -24.33
C PHE A 253 6.49 0.79 -25.10
N TRP A 254 7.10 1.78 -24.47
CA TRP A 254 7.38 3.08 -25.07
C TRP A 254 8.53 3.04 -26.06
N TYR A 255 9.35 1.98 -26.08
CA TYR A 255 10.48 1.86 -26.99
C TYR A 255 10.07 1.25 -28.35
N GLN A 256 8.99 1.77 -28.91
CA GLN A 256 8.43 1.33 -30.18
C GLN A 256 8.53 2.47 -31.20
N PRO A 257 9.29 2.29 -32.31
CA PRO A 257 9.47 3.32 -33.32
C PRO A 257 8.23 3.51 -34.22
N SER A 258 7.21 2.65 -34.11
CA SER A 258 6.00 2.73 -34.93
C SER A 258 4.78 2.11 -34.23
N PHE A 259 4.41 2.62 -33.06
CA PHE A 259 3.15 2.27 -32.41
C PHE A 259 2.00 2.95 -33.15
N HIS A 260 1.23 2.18 -33.93
CA HIS A 260 0.20 2.70 -34.84
C HIS A 260 0.71 3.85 -35.75
N GLY A 261 1.95 3.76 -36.22
CA GLY A 261 2.56 4.78 -37.07
C GLY A 261 3.23 5.95 -36.34
N VAL A 262 3.28 5.93 -35.00
CA VAL A 262 3.90 6.99 -34.17
C VAL A 262 5.13 6.42 -33.43
N ASP A 263 6.23 7.15 -33.44
CA ASP A 263 7.42 6.82 -32.64
C ASP A 263 7.23 7.29 -31.18
N LEU A 264 7.20 6.34 -30.24
CA LEU A 264 7.06 6.60 -28.81
C LEU A 264 8.40 6.66 -28.07
N SER A 265 9.50 6.29 -28.72
CA SER A 265 10.79 5.96 -28.07
C SER A 265 11.39 7.11 -27.27
N ALA A 266 11.08 8.36 -27.64
CA ALA A 266 11.47 9.56 -26.90
C ALA A 266 10.97 9.59 -25.44
N LEU A 267 9.87 8.90 -25.12
CA LEU A 267 9.29 8.84 -23.78
C LEU A 267 9.78 7.66 -22.94
N ARG A 268 10.60 6.75 -23.50
CA ARG A 268 11.09 5.57 -22.75
C ARG A 268 11.82 5.97 -21.47
N GLY A 269 12.67 6.99 -21.51
CA GLY A 269 13.41 7.45 -20.32
C GLY A 269 12.48 7.92 -19.20
N ALA A 270 11.49 8.76 -19.56
CA ALA A 270 10.49 9.23 -18.61
C ALA A 270 9.65 8.08 -18.03
N ALA A 271 9.30 7.08 -18.85
CA ALA A 271 8.57 5.91 -18.37
C ALA A 271 9.40 5.05 -17.40
N VAL A 272 10.70 4.83 -17.69
CA VAL A 272 11.61 4.16 -16.75
C VAL A 272 11.64 4.92 -15.42
N ASP A 273 11.86 6.24 -15.45
CA ASP A 273 11.88 7.05 -14.24
C ASP A 273 10.57 6.95 -13.44
N GLU A 274 9.43 6.96 -14.13
CA GLU A 274 8.11 6.82 -13.49
C GLU A 274 7.94 5.45 -12.80
N TYR A 275 8.26 4.34 -13.48
CA TYR A 275 8.14 3.01 -12.87
C TYR A 275 9.09 2.83 -11.68
N PHE A 276 10.33 3.33 -11.78
CA PHE A 276 11.29 3.25 -10.67
C PHE A 276 10.93 4.18 -9.49
N ARG A 277 10.06 5.18 -9.69
CA ARG A 277 9.53 6.05 -8.63
C ARG A 277 8.41 5.40 -7.80
N GLN A 278 7.88 4.25 -8.22
CA GLN A 278 6.80 3.56 -7.51
C GLN A 278 7.38 2.60 -6.47
N PRO A 279 7.09 2.77 -5.16
CA PRO A 279 7.34 1.73 -4.18
C PRO A 279 6.49 0.50 -4.50
N VAL A 280 7.09 -0.68 -4.43
CA VAL A 280 6.42 -1.94 -4.75
C VAL A 280 5.84 -2.55 -3.47
N VAL A 281 4.52 -2.75 -3.44
CA VAL A 281 3.81 -3.36 -2.31
C VAL A 281 3.51 -4.82 -2.65
N ASP A 282 4.23 -5.73 -2.01
CA ASP A 282 4.05 -7.17 -2.06
C ASP A 282 4.78 -7.87 -0.91
N THR A 283 4.86 -9.19 -0.96
CA THR A 283 5.66 -9.99 -0.02
C THR A 283 6.73 -10.78 -0.78
N PHE A 284 7.77 -11.20 -0.07
CA PHE A 284 8.95 -11.83 -0.66
C PHE A 284 9.56 -12.88 0.28
N ASP A 285 10.34 -13.80 -0.29
CA ASP A 285 11.09 -14.78 0.50
C ASP A 285 12.27 -14.11 1.20
N ILE A 286 12.42 -14.30 2.51
CA ILE A 286 13.46 -13.64 3.32
C ILE A 286 14.89 -13.89 2.82
N ARG A 287 15.13 -14.96 2.05
CA ARG A 287 16.45 -15.28 1.49
C ARG A 287 16.94 -14.26 0.47
N ILE A 288 16.06 -13.41 -0.07
CA ILE A 288 16.49 -12.30 -0.94
C ILE A 288 17.22 -11.19 -0.16
N LEU A 289 17.09 -11.15 1.17
CA LEU A 289 17.73 -10.14 2.01
C LEU A 289 19.24 -10.41 2.10
N MET A 290 20.03 -9.38 1.81
CA MET A 290 21.49 -9.49 1.69
C MET A 290 22.24 -9.08 2.96
N ALA A 291 21.56 -8.49 3.94
CA ALA A 291 22.11 -8.11 5.23
C ALA A 291 21.02 -8.13 6.32
N LYS A 292 21.43 -8.06 7.59
CA LYS A 292 20.50 -7.83 8.71
C LYS A 292 19.86 -6.44 8.57
N SER A 293 18.59 -6.33 8.98
CA SER A 293 17.89 -5.04 8.92
C SER A 293 18.49 -4.01 9.89
N VAL A 294 18.49 -2.75 9.47
CA VAL A 294 18.65 -1.59 10.35
C VAL A 294 17.26 -1.19 10.85
N LYS A 295 17.19 -0.71 12.10
CA LYS A 295 15.96 -0.34 12.78
C LYS A 295 15.95 1.15 13.11
N TYR A 296 14.81 1.81 12.86
CA TYR A 296 14.53 3.18 13.27
C TYR A 296 13.25 3.21 14.11
N THR A 297 13.35 3.73 15.34
CA THR A 297 12.25 3.70 16.31
C THR A 297 11.66 5.10 16.49
N VAL A 298 10.33 5.20 16.38
CA VAL A 298 9.56 6.36 16.82
C VAL A 298 8.85 6.01 18.11
N ASN A 299 9.12 6.76 19.17
CA ASN A 299 8.37 6.67 20.42
C ASN A 299 7.21 7.66 20.39
N PHE A 300 5.98 7.18 20.31
CA PHE A 300 4.80 8.04 20.14
C PHE A 300 4.47 8.85 21.40
N LEU A 301 4.86 8.39 22.59
CA LEU A 301 4.71 9.16 23.83
C LEU A 301 5.55 10.45 23.79
N GLU A 302 6.76 10.38 23.22
CA GLU A 302 7.72 11.49 23.23
C GLU A 302 7.66 12.35 21.94
N ALA A 303 7.43 11.71 20.79
CA ALA A 303 7.49 12.36 19.48
C ALA A 303 6.45 13.48 19.31
N LYS A 304 6.80 14.53 18.58
CA LYS A 304 5.90 15.64 18.22
C LYS A 304 5.44 15.50 16.78
N GLU A 305 4.31 16.12 16.44
CA GLU A 305 3.78 16.13 15.07
C GLU A 305 4.83 16.56 14.04
N GLY A 306 5.58 17.63 14.35
CA GLY A 306 6.64 18.15 13.46
C GLY A 306 7.84 17.22 13.25
N ASP A 307 8.07 16.25 14.14
CA ASP A 307 9.16 15.28 14.01
C ASP A 307 8.92 14.34 12.82
N LEU A 308 7.65 14.14 12.43
CA LEU A 308 7.25 13.29 11.31
C LEU A 308 7.28 14.00 9.96
N HIS A 309 7.51 15.32 9.91
CA HIS A 309 7.56 16.06 8.65
C HIS A 309 8.82 15.75 7.83
N ARG A 310 9.93 15.44 8.51
CA ARG A 310 11.21 15.09 7.89
C ARG A 310 11.90 14.00 8.70
N ILE A 311 11.81 12.76 8.22
CA ILE A 311 12.34 11.58 8.91
C ILE A 311 13.62 11.14 8.20
N GLU A 312 14.74 11.18 8.91
CA GLU A 312 16.04 10.79 8.38
C GLU A 312 16.52 9.49 9.04
N ILE A 313 16.69 8.45 8.23
CA ILE A 313 17.08 7.12 8.67
C ILE A 313 18.47 6.81 8.07
N PRO A 314 19.56 7.09 8.80
CA PRO A 314 20.88 6.64 8.37
C PRO A 314 20.98 5.13 8.51
N PHE A 315 21.67 4.49 7.57
CA PHE A 315 21.91 3.05 7.61
C PHE A 315 23.35 2.69 7.26
N LYS A 316 23.78 1.57 7.83
CA LYS A 316 25.04 0.92 7.51
C LYS A 316 24.85 -0.59 7.60
N PHE A 317 24.82 -1.26 6.46
CA PHE A 317 24.62 -2.69 6.35
C PHE A 317 25.94 -3.42 6.18
N HIS A 318 26.18 -4.43 7.01
CA HIS A 318 27.26 -5.39 6.78
C HIS A 318 26.74 -6.52 5.91
N MET A 319 27.27 -6.62 4.69
CA MET A 319 26.75 -7.53 3.67
C MET A 319 27.07 -8.99 4.05
N LEU A 320 26.03 -9.83 4.11
CA LEU A 320 26.15 -11.26 4.40
C LEU A 320 26.34 -12.09 3.13
N HIS A 321 25.85 -11.57 2.01
CA HIS A 321 25.87 -12.24 0.71
C HIS A 321 26.50 -11.33 -0.35
N SER A 322 27.21 -11.94 -1.30
CA SER A 322 27.71 -11.25 -2.49
C SER A 322 26.65 -11.21 -3.59
N GLY A 323 26.50 -10.09 -4.28
CA GLY A 323 25.58 -9.96 -5.41
C GLY A 323 25.21 -8.53 -5.75
N LEU A 324 24.21 -8.37 -6.63
CA LEU A 324 23.60 -7.09 -6.96
C LEU A 324 22.53 -6.72 -5.93
N VAL A 325 22.72 -5.59 -5.25
CA VAL A 325 21.72 -4.94 -4.42
C VAL A 325 20.79 -4.13 -5.32
N HIS A 326 19.56 -4.59 -5.45
CA HIS A 326 18.55 -3.99 -6.32
C HIS A 326 17.76 -2.87 -5.65
N GLY A 327 17.76 -2.81 -4.32
CA GLY A 327 17.02 -1.81 -3.57
C GLY A 327 17.01 -2.06 -2.06
N LEU A 328 16.13 -1.35 -1.37
CA LEU A 328 15.84 -1.54 0.05
C LEU A 328 14.41 -2.04 0.25
N ALA A 329 14.25 -3.06 1.08
CA ALA A 329 12.97 -3.58 1.53
C ALA A 329 12.66 -2.98 2.90
N PHE A 330 11.38 -2.70 3.15
CA PHE A 330 10.87 -2.06 4.35
C PHE A 330 9.69 -2.83 4.92
N TRP A 331 9.66 -2.91 6.25
CA TRP A 331 8.53 -3.37 7.04
C TRP A 331 8.53 -2.62 8.36
N PHE A 332 7.49 -2.82 9.17
CA PHE A 332 7.40 -2.19 10.48
C PHE A 332 6.79 -3.10 11.53
N ASP A 333 7.14 -2.83 12.77
CA ASP A 333 6.54 -3.41 13.95
C ASP A 333 6.00 -2.28 14.83
N VAL A 334 4.91 -2.52 15.55
CA VAL A 334 4.44 -1.62 16.60
C VAL A 334 4.28 -2.39 17.90
N ALA A 335 4.66 -1.75 19.00
CA ALA A 335 4.53 -2.33 20.33
C ALA A 335 3.52 -1.55 21.17
N PHE A 336 2.65 -2.31 21.83
CA PHE A 336 1.71 -1.87 22.83
C PHE A 336 2.34 -2.11 24.20
N ILE A 337 3.00 -1.09 24.77
CA ILE A 337 3.72 -1.20 26.04
C ILE A 337 2.74 -0.88 27.17
N GLY A 338 2.03 -1.90 27.64
CA GLY A 338 1.12 -1.77 28.78
C GLY A 338 1.79 -2.07 30.13
N SER A 339 1.07 -1.78 31.21
CA SER A 339 1.55 -1.99 32.58
C SER A 339 1.75 -3.46 32.93
N MET A 340 1.02 -4.37 32.26
CA MET A 340 1.12 -5.81 32.52
C MET A 340 2.10 -6.50 31.57
N MET A 341 2.06 -6.16 30.28
CA MET A 341 2.96 -6.71 29.28
C MET A 341 3.07 -5.86 28.02
N THR A 342 4.16 -6.07 27.28
CA THR A 342 4.32 -5.57 25.92
C THR A 342 3.81 -6.57 24.90
N VAL A 343 2.92 -6.15 24.01
CA VAL A 343 2.44 -6.95 22.87
C VAL A 343 2.92 -6.33 21.57
N TRP A 344 3.38 -7.15 20.62
CA TRP A 344 3.88 -6.69 19.32
C TRP A 344 2.92 -7.07 18.20
N LEU A 345 2.67 -6.13 17.29
CA LEU A 345 2.13 -6.39 15.95
C LEU A 345 3.28 -6.18 14.97
N SER A 346 3.62 -7.23 14.22
CA SER A 346 4.72 -7.21 13.26
C SER A 346 4.20 -7.38 11.84
N THR A 347 4.83 -6.67 10.91
CA THR A 347 4.63 -6.84 9.45
C THR A 347 5.87 -7.40 8.78
N ALA A 348 6.81 -7.97 9.56
CA ALA A 348 8.04 -8.53 9.04
C ALA A 348 7.77 -9.66 8.04
N PRO A 349 8.62 -9.84 7.01
CA PRO A 349 8.48 -10.94 6.04
C PRO A 349 8.71 -12.34 6.66
N THR A 350 9.11 -12.41 7.92
CA THR A 350 9.21 -13.64 8.71
C THR A 350 7.90 -14.02 9.41
N GLU A 351 6.93 -13.11 9.47
CA GLU A 351 5.66 -13.26 10.17
C GLU A 351 4.51 -13.55 9.20
N PRO A 352 3.35 -14.03 9.70
CA PRO A 352 2.16 -14.18 8.88
C PRO A 352 1.78 -12.89 8.15
N LEU A 353 1.36 -13.03 6.90
CA LEU A 353 1.07 -11.89 6.04
C LEU A 353 -0.09 -11.05 6.57
N THR A 354 0.07 -9.73 6.51
CA THR A 354 -0.94 -8.72 6.84
C THR A 354 -1.32 -7.93 5.59
N HIS A 355 -2.40 -7.15 5.65
CA HIS A 355 -2.82 -6.30 4.52
C HIS A 355 -1.84 -5.16 4.18
N TRP A 356 -0.88 -4.86 5.08
CA TRP A 356 0.20 -3.90 4.81
C TRP A 356 1.28 -4.47 3.88
N TYR A 357 1.39 -5.80 3.78
CA TYR A 357 2.48 -6.49 3.10
C TYR A 357 3.85 -5.95 3.55
N GLN A 358 4.82 -5.93 2.65
CA GLN A 358 6.07 -5.21 2.79
C GLN A 358 6.21 -4.24 1.61
N VAL A 359 7.17 -3.30 1.71
CA VAL A 359 7.41 -2.31 0.66
C VAL A 359 8.84 -2.40 0.17
N ARG A 360 9.04 -2.43 -1.15
CA ARG A 360 10.37 -2.48 -1.76
C ARG A 360 10.59 -1.25 -2.64
N CYS A 361 11.70 -0.55 -2.38
CA CYS A 361 12.13 0.60 -3.15
C CYS A 361 13.36 0.21 -3.97
N LEU A 362 13.21 0.17 -5.29
CA LEU A 362 14.31 -0.15 -6.20
C LEU A 362 15.31 1.02 -6.27
N PHE A 363 16.57 0.69 -6.51
CA PHE A 363 17.56 1.65 -7.01
C PHE A 363 17.43 1.79 -8.52
N GLN A 364 17.71 2.97 -9.07
CA GLN A 364 17.77 3.13 -10.53
C GLN A 364 18.89 2.27 -11.13
N SER A 365 20.06 2.28 -10.49
CA SER A 365 21.20 1.44 -10.83
C SER A 365 21.51 0.50 -9.66
N PRO A 366 21.54 -0.83 -9.85
CA PRO A 366 21.87 -1.77 -8.79
C PRO A 366 23.34 -1.63 -8.39
N LEU A 367 23.64 -1.97 -7.14
CA LEU A 367 24.99 -1.88 -6.58
C LEU A 367 25.57 -3.27 -6.34
N PHE A 368 26.72 -3.57 -6.95
CA PHE A 368 27.43 -4.81 -6.64
C PHE A 368 28.16 -4.69 -5.31
N ALA A 369 27.89 -5.60 -4.38
CA ALA A 369 28.59 -5.71 -3.11
C ALA A 369 29.04 -7.16 -2.87
N LYS A 370 30.20 -7.35 -2.24
CA LYS A 370 30.68 -8.66 -1.80
C LYS A 370 30.26 -8.91 -0.35
N ALA A 371 30.14 -10.16 0.05
CA ALA A 371 30.02 -10.51 1.45
C ALA A 371 31.21 -9.94 2.24
N GLY A 372 30.92 -9.29 3.37
CA GLY A 372 31.89 -8.52 4.17
C GLY A 372 32.00 -7.04 3.80
N ASP A 373 31.53 -6.61 2.62
CA ASP A 373 31.45 -5.20 2.28
C ASP A 373 30.44 -4.47 3.17
N THR A 374 30.48 -3.15 3.14
CA THR A 374 29.53 -2.30 3.85
C THR A 374 28.77 -1.41 2.88
N LEU A 375 27.44 -1.45 2.95
CA LEU A 375 26.54 -0.57 2.21
C LEU A 375 26.02 0.50 3.17
N SER A 376 26.42 1.75 2.99
CA SER A 376 26.04 2.88 3.86
C SER A 376 25.23 3.93 3.10
N GLY A 377 24.43 4.72 3.82
CA GLY A 377 23.60 5.73 3.21
C GLY A 377 22.50 6.27 4.11
N THR A 378 21.54 6.94 3.48
CA THR A 378 20.41 7.59 4.17
C THR A 378 19.13 7.37 3.39
N CYS A 379 18.07 6.98 4.10
CA CYS A 379 16.69 7.07 3.63
C CYS A 379 16.05 8.31 4.27
N LEU A 380 15.60 9.25 3.44
CA LEU A 380 14.98 10.50 3.87
C LEU A 380 13.53 10.52 3.40
N LEU A 381 12.59 10.60 4.33
CA LEU A 381 11.16 10.77 4.05
C LEU A 381 10.77 12.22 4.33
N ILE A 382 10.23 12.90 3.33
CA ILE A 382 9.72 14.28 3.44
C ILE A 382 8.21 14.26 3.23
N ALA A 383 7.47 14.72 4.23
CA ALA A 383 6.02 14.76 4.16
C ALA A 383 5.53 15.72 3.06
N ASN A 384 4.58 15.26 2.25
CA ASN A 384 3.96 16.05 1.19
C ASN A 384 2.47 16.32 1.48
N LYS A 385 1.87 17.26 0.74
CA LYS A 385 0.48 17.71 0.97
C LYS A 385 -0.60 16.71 0.51
N ARG A 386 -0.21 15.59 -0.10
CA ARG A 386 -1.10 14.53 -0.60
C ARG A 386 -1.27 13.39 0.41
N GLN A 387 -1.02 13.67 1.69
CA GLN A 387 -1.07 12.70 2.80
C GLN A 387 -0.09 11.55 2.61
N SER A 388 1.12 11.83 2.12
CA SER A 388 2.15 10.81 1.91
C SER A 388 3.55 11.43 2.01
N TYR A 389 4.57 10.68 1.58
CA TYR A 389 5.97 11.05 1.66
C TYR A 389 6.67 10.95 0.31
N ASP A 390 7.51 11.94 0.04
CA ASP A 390 8.55 11.83 -0.97
C ASP A 390 9.75 11.15 -0.32
N ILE A 391 10.20 10.02 -0.89
CA ILE A 391 11.27 9.20 -0.32
C ILE A 391 12.53 9.37 -1.14
N SER A 392 13.60 9.90 -0.54
CA SER A 392 14.93 9.96 -1.15
C SER A 392 15.83 8.93 -0.50
N ILE A 393 16.29 7.96 -1.28
CA ILE A 393 17.26 6.95 -0.83
C ILE A 393 18.58 7.18 -1.53
N VAL A 394 19.66 7.27 -0.77
CA VAL A 394 21.03 7.32 -1.28
C VAL A 394 21.83 6.21 -0.60
N ALA A 395 22.51 5.38 -1.39
CA ALA A 395 23.32 4.29 -0.88
C ALA A 395 24.67 4.23 -1.60
N GLN A 396 25.72 3.81 -0.89
CA GLN A 396 27.04 3.57 -1.46
C GLN A 396 27.66 2.30 -0.88
N VAL A 397 28.41 1.58 -1.70
CA VAL A 397 29.29 0.49 -1.25
C VAL A 397 30.63 1.09 -0.83
N ASP A 398 30.90 1.11 0.47
CA ASP A 398 32.01 1.85 1.07
C ASP A 398 33.38 1.46 0.48
N GLN A 399 33.58 0.19 0.15
CA GLN A 399 34.84 -0.35 -0.37
C GLN A 399 35.11 0.04 -1.83
N THR A 400 34.06 0.29 -2.63
CA THR A 400 34.20 0.58 -4.07
C THR A 400 33.90 2.03 -4.41
N GLY A 401 33.21 2.76 -3.52
CA GLY A 401 32.67 4.09 -3.82
C GLY A 401 31.49 4.08 -4.80
N SER A 402 31.02 2.91 -5.24
CA SER A 402 29.86 2.80 -6.14
C SER A 402 28.62 3.30 -5.43
N LYS A 403 27.93 4.27 -6.05
CA LYS A 403 26.80 4.98 -5.46
C LYS A 403 25.56 4.84 -6.32
N SER A 404 24.42 4.73 -5.67
CA SER A 404 23.11 4.78 -6.31
C SER A 404 22.16 5.63 -5.48
N SER A 405 21.16 6.18 -6.14
CA SER A 405 20.11 6.96 -5.50
C SER A 405 18.79 6.75 -6.22
N ASN A 406 17.69 6.96 -5.50
CA ASN A 406 16.38 7.04 -6.11
C ASN A 406 15.48 8.01 -5.32
N LEU A 407 14.50 8.59 -6.02
CA LEU A 407 13.42 9.38 -5.45
C LEU A 407 12.12 8.63 -5.73
N LEU A 408 11.32 8.35 -4.71
CA LEU A 408 10.06 7.62 -4.84
C LEU A 408 8.89 8.43 -4.29
N ASP A 409 7.71 8.18 -4.83
CA ASP A 409 6.46 8.78 -4.37
C ASP A 409 5.58 7.72 -3.70
N LEU A 410 5.51 7.76 -2.36
CA LEU A 410 4.73 6.79 -1.59
C LEU A 410 3.21 6.94 -1.81
N LYS A 411 2.76 8.03 -2.45
CA LYS A 411 1.34 8.20 -2.81
C LYS A 411 0.92 7.29 -3.96
N ASN A 412 1.86 6.86 -4.81
CA ASN A 412 1.59 6.06 -6.01
C ASN A 412 2.32 4.71 -5.98
N PRO A 413 2.00 3.82 -5.01
CA PRO A 413 2.61 2.50 -4.93
C PRO A 413 2.14 1.58 -6.06
N PHE A 414 3.02 0.67 -6.49
CA PHE A 414 2.67 -0.42 -7.38
C PHE A 414 2.32 -1.68 -6.57
N PHE A 415 1.05 -2.08 -6.59
CA PHE A 415 0.59 -3.31 -5.96
C PHE A 415 0.91 -4.52 -6.84
N ARG A 416 1.84 -5.38 -6.38
CA ARG A 416 2.34 -6.53 -7.14
C ARG A 416 1.88 -7.88 -6.58
N TYR A 417 1.23 -7.91 -5.41
CA TYR A 417 0.79 -9.17 -4.81
C TYR A 417 -0.24 -9.90 -5.66
N THR A 418 0.07 -11.15 -6.04
CA THR A 418 -0.78 -12.02 -6.86
C THR A 418 -1.30 -13.25 -6.11
N GLY A 419 -0.91 -13.44 -4.84
CA GLY A 419 -1.20 -14.66 -4.07
C GLY A 419 -0.27 -15.83 -4.34
N THR A 420 0.64 -15.74 -5.32
CA THR A 420 1.62 -16.80 -5.59
C THR A 420 2.73 -16.82 -4.53
N THR A 421 3.16 -18.00 -4.10
CA THR A 421 4.27 -18.15 -3.16
C THR A 421 5.54 -17.49 -3.71
N PRO A 422 6.19 -16.59 -2.94
CA PRO A 422 7.45 -15.99 -3.36
C PRO A 422 8.52 -17.03 -3.64
N SER A 423 9.25 -16.84 -4.74
CA SER A 423 10.38 -17.72 -5.09
C SER A 423 11.64 -17.28 -4.35
N PRO A 424 12.45 -18.22 -3.84
CA PRO A 424 13.75 -17.86 -3.29
C PRO A 424 14.77 -17.50 -4.37
N PRO A 425 15.92 -16.92 -3.98
CA PRO A 425 17.00 -16.69 -4.94
C PRO A 425 17.39 -17.98 -5.68
N PRO A 426 17.68 -17.91 -7.00
CA PRO A 426 18.16 -19.06 -7.76
C PRO A 426 19.31 -19.78 -7.07
N GLY A 427 19.28 -21.11 -7.08
CA GLY A 427 20.29 -21.95 -6.40
C GLY A 427 20.06 -22.19 -4.91
N SER A 428 18.98 -21.63 -4.32
CA SER A 428 18.64 -21.81 -2.90
C SER A 428 17.69 -22.98 -2.61
N HIS A 429 17.56 -23.92 -3.56
CA HIS A 429 16.72 -25.11 -3.40
C HIS A 429 17.51 -26.24 -2.74
N TYR A 430 16.99 -26.78 -1.64
CA TYR A 430 17.58 -27.92 -0.92
C TYR A 430 17.10 -29.29 -1.44
N THR A 431 16.09 -29.28 -2.31
CA THR A 431 15.62 -30.45 -3.05
C THR A 431 15.75 -30.17 -4.54
N SER A 432 16.01 -31.20 -5.34
CA SER A 432 16.06 -31.04 -6.79
C SER A 432 14.72 -30.49 -7.28
N PRO A 433 14.69 -29.43 -8.09
CA PRO A 433 13.45 -28.96 -8.72
C PRO A 433 12.74 -30.09 -9.50
N SER A 434 13.52 -31.02 -10.08
CA SER A 434 12.99 -32.23 -10.70
C SER A 434 12.32 -33.15 -9.69
N GLU A 435 12.90 -33.37 -8.51
CA GLU A 435 12.28 -34.17 -7.45
C GLU A 435 11.02 -33.50 -6.88
N ASN A 436 11.01 -32.18 -6.71
CA ASN A 436 9.79 -31.45 -6.33
C ASN A 436 8.70 -31.60 -7.39
N MET A 437 9.04 -31.55 -8.69
CA MET A 437 8.11 -31.81 -9.78
C MET A 437 7.53 -33.24 -9.73
N TRP A 438 8.37 -34.25 -9.45
CA TRP A 438 7.91 -35.65 -9.30
C TRP A 438 7.05 -35.86 -8.04
N ASN A 439 7.42 -35.26 -6.91
CA ASN A 439 6.68 -35.36 -5.65
C ASN A 439 5.32 -34.65 -5.71
N THR A 440 5.25 -33.52 -6.43
CA THR A 440 3.99 -32.81 -6.68
C THR A 440 3.18 -33.48 -7.81
N GLY A 441 3.86 -34.26 -8.66
CA GLY A 441 3.28 -34.98 -9.79
C GLY A 441 2.64 -36.33 -9.49
N GLY A 442 2.70 -36.83 -8.25
CA GLY A 442 1.99 -38.04 -7.83
C GLY A 442 0.45 -37.93 -7.90
N SER A 443 -0.09 -36.75 -8.21
CA SER A 443 -1.54 -36.49 -8.37
C SER A 443 -1.96 -36.15 -9.81
N TYR A 444 -1.15 -36.45 -10.83
CA TYR A 444 -1.52 -36.20 -12.22
C TYR A 444 -2.60 -37.18 -12.69
N ASN A 445 -3.85 -36.71 -12.71
CA ASN A 445 -4.95 -37.33 -13.45
C ASN A 445 -4.86 -36.87 -14.91
N MET A 446 -4.71 -37.82 -15.84
CA MET A 446 -4.32 -37.61 -17.24
C MET A 446 -5.44 -37.02 -18.14
N ASN A 447 -6.40 -36.28 -17.57
CA ASN A 447 -7.63 -35.89 -18.28
C ASN A 447 -7.95 -34.38 -18.28
N THR A 448 -7.06 -33.53 -17.80
CA THR A 448 -7.22 -32.06 -17.90
C THR A 448 -5.88 -31.41 -18.15
N GLY A 449 -5.67 -30.96 -19.39
CA GLY A 449 -4.50 -30.17 -19.76
C GLY A 449 -4.55 -28.80 -19.10
N MET A 450 -3.49 -28.44 -18.37
CA MET A 450 -3.22 -27.07 -17.94
C MET A 450 -1.83 -26.66 -18.44
N GLY A 451 -1.77 -25.50 -19.07
CA GLY A 451 -0.56 -24.95 -19.68
C GLY A 451 0.47 -24.54 -18.65
N VAL A 452 1.71 -24.97 -18.87
CA VAL A 452 2.88 -24.52 -18.13
C VAL A 452 3.34 -23.19 -18.72
N ALA A 453 3.36 -22.13 -17.91
CA ALA A 453 3.89 -20.84 -18.31
C ALA A 453 5.42 -20.94 -18.46
N GLY A 454 5.94 -20.65 -19.66
CA GLY A 454 7.39 -20.49 -19.90
C GLY A 454 8.01 -21.35 -21.00
N MET A 455 7.25 -22.11 -21.78
CA MET A 455 7.76 -22.83 -22.97
C MET A 455 7.07 -22.34 -24.25
N PRO A 456 7.79 -22.15 -25.37
CA PRO A 456 7.13 -22.03 -26.67
C PRO A 456 6.33 -23.31 -26.90
N THR A 457 5.06 -23.17 -27.27
CA THR A 457 4.19 -24.30 -27.62
C THR A 457 4.87 -25.15 -28.69
N ALA A 458 5.31 -26.35 -28.32
CA ALA A 458 5.69 -27.36 -29.30
C ALA A 458 4.40 -27.81 -30.00
N TYR A 459 4.29 -27.53 -31.31
CA TYR A 459 3.22 -28.08 -32.12
C TYR A 459 3.36 -29.61 -32.15
N ASP A 460 2.42 -30.30 -31.51
CA ASP A 460 2.28 -31.74 -31.64
C ASP A 460 1.81 -32.07 -33.06
N LEU A 461 2.69 -32.70 -33.85
CA LEU A 461 2.47 -33.06 -35.25
C LEU A 461 1.89 -34.48 -35.37
N SER A 462 0.93 -34.84 -34.52
CA SER A 462 0.34 -36.19 -34.49
C SER A 462 -1.11 -36.29 -34.97
N SER A 463 -1.73 -35.21 -35.46
CA SER A 463 -3.14 -35.23 -35.91
C SER A 463 -3.37 -35.06 -37.42
N VAL A 464 -2.35 -35.20 -38.28
CA VAL A 464 -2.52 -35.11 -39.75
C VAL A 464 -2.30 -36.46 -40.45
N ILE A 465 -3.02 -37.51 -40.04
CA ILE A 465 -3.26 -38.68 -40.88
C ILE A 465 -4.65 -39.24 -40.56
N THR A 466 -5.70 -38.67 -41.17
CA THR A 466 -6.89 -39.34 -41.75
C THR A 466 -7.90 -38.28 -42.17
N GLY A 467 -8.44 -38.43 -43.37
CA GLY A 467 -8.97 -37.33 -44.19
C GLY A 467 -10.36 -36.80 -43.84
N GLY A 468 -10.66 -35.63 -44.39
CA GLY A 468 -11.98 -35.01 -44.33
C GLY A 468 -11.92 -33.49 -44.54
N SER A 469 -12.15 -33.08 -45.78
CA SER A 469 -12.17 -31.71 -46.33
C SER A 469 -13.02 -30.67 -45.58
N ASN A 470 -12.42 -29.53 -45.22
CA ASN A 470 -12.87 -28.14 -45.43
C ASN A 470 -12.42 -27.19 -44.29
N VAL A 471 -11.40 -26.36 -44.52
CA VAL A 471 -11.28 -25.03 -43.86
C VAL A 471 -10.59 -24.04 -44.81
N GLY A 472 -11.17 -22.84 -44.90
CA GLY A 472 -10.86 -21.78 -45.85
C GLY A 472 -9.54 -21.05 -45.65
N HIS A 473 -9.13 -20.40 -46.73
CA HIS A 473 -7.90 -19.64 -46.91
C HIS A 473 -7.82 -18.41 -46.00
N ASN A 474 -6.63 -18.11 -45.47
CA ASN A 474 -6.15 -16.73 -45.39
C ASN A 474 -4.62 -16.67 -45.54
N ASN A 475 -4.21 -15.73 -46.38
CA ASN A 475 -2.91 -15.61 -47.03
C ASN A 475 -1.75 -15.30 -46.07
N LEU A 476 -0.72 -16.14 -46.09
CA LEU A 476 0.64 -15.82 -45.65
C LEU A 476 1.52 -15.59 -46.91
N ILE A 477 2.19 -14.45 -46.97
CA ILE A 477 3.18 -14.09 -47.99
C ILE A 477 4.54 -14.71 -47.56
N PRO A 478 5.29 -15.38 -48.45
CA PRO A 478 6.50 -16.12 -48.07
C PRO A 478 7.76 -15.24 -48.06
N LEU A 479 8.57 -15.38 -47.01
CA LEU A 479 9.97 -14.91 -46.99
C LEU A 479 10.87 -16.03 -47.50
N ALA A 480 11.61 -15.70 -48.57
CA ALA A 480 12.47 -16.59 -49.33
C ALA A 480 13.66 -17.12 -48.51
N ALA A 481 13.97 -18.39 -48.74
CA ALA A 481 15.19 -19.04 -48.31
C ALA A 481 16.37 -18.63 -49.19
N SER A 482 17.51 -18.32 -48.57
CA SER A 482 18.83 -18.42 -49.20
C SER A 482 19.72 -19.28 -48.32
N ALA A 483 19.91 -20.52 -48.76
CA ALA A 483 20.83 -21.49 -48.19
C ALA A 483 22.29 -21.05 -48.40
N GLY A 484 23.11 -21.28 -47.37
CA GLY A 484 24.56 -21.18 -47.43
C GLY A 484 25.18 -22.32 -46.62
N ILE A 485 25.55 -23.39 -47.31
CA ILE A 485 26.28 -24.56 -46.80
C ILE A 485 27.76 -24.18 -46.67
N VAL A 486 28.41 -24.41 -45.51
CA VAL A 486 29.87 -24.61 -45.43
C VAL A 486 30.19 -25.68 -44.39
N ASN A 487 31.05 -26.62 -44.81
CA ASN A 487 31.42 -27.87 -44.15
C ASN A 487 32.76 -27.77 -43.39
N HIS A 488 33.01 -28.73 -42.48
CA HIS A 488 34.04 -28.90 -41.44
C HIS A 488 35.53 -28.54 -41.72
N THR A 489 36.31 -28.19 -40.67
CA THR A 489 37.42 -29.04 -40.11
C THR A 489 38.16 -28.50 -38.85
N HIS A 490 38.59 -29.48 -38.04
CA HIS A 490 39.43 -29.62 -36.82
C HIS A 490 40.50 -28.60 -36.36
N SER A 491 40.62 -28.46 -35.02
CA SER A 491 41.90 -28.66 -34.30
C SER A 491 41.79 -28.80 -32.75
N ARG A 492 42.27 -29.97 -32.26
CA ARG A 492 42.95 -30.35 -30.96
C ARG A 492 42.35 -29.91 -29.61
N MET A 493 41.92 -30.80 -28.69
CA MET A 493 42.55 -31.92 -27.94
C MET A 493 43.21 -31.49 -26.61
N GLY A 494 42.59 -31.94 -25.51
CA GLY A 494 43.07 -31.85 -24.12
C GLY A 494 42.27 -32.81 -23.23
N SER A 495 42.89 -33.95 -22.94
CA SER A 495 42.36 -35.19 -22.35
C SER A 495 42.43 -35.24 -20.83
N ILE A 496 41.45 -35.87 -20.15
CA ILE A 496 41.66 -36.67 -18.93
C ILE A 496 40.75 -37.92 -19.00
N MET A 497 41.33 -39.08 -18.70
CA MET A 497 40.77 -40.42 -18.89
C MET A 497 39.83 -40.90 -17.77
N SER A 498 38.93 -41.79 -18.19
CA SER A 498 38.03 -42.67 -17.42
C SER A 498 38.76 -43.88 -16.81
N THR A 499 38.30 -44.35 -15.65
CA THR A 499 38.11 -45.77 -15.24
C THR A 499 37.37 -45.76 -13.88
N GLY A 500 36.39 -46.58 -13.53
CA GLY A 500 35.79 -47.74 -14.19
C GLY A 500 34.54 -48.22 -13.41
N ILE A 501 33.69 -48.95 -14.11
CA ILE A 501 32.50 -49.65 -13.60
C ILE A 501 32.91 -51.10 -13.25
N VAL A 502 32.46 -51.62 -12.10
CA VAL A 502 32.33 -53.08 -11.85
C VAL A 502 31.04 -53.33 -11.03
N PRO A 503 30.29 -54.43 -11.28
CA PRO A 503 28.87 -54.60 -10.92
C PRO A 503 28.62 -55.31 -9.58
N GLY A 504 27.37 -55.26 -9.11
CA GLY A 504 26.96 -55.71 -7.77
C GLY A 504 26.59 -57.20 -7.61
N SER A 505 26.33 -57.60 -6.36
CA SER A 505 25.51 -58.76 -5.98
C SER A 505 25.21 -58.80 -4.46
N SER A 506 23.90 -58.82 -4.13
CA SER A 506 23.15 -59.63 -3.13
C SER A 506 23.68 -59.99 -1.72
N GLY A 507 22.78 -59.84 -0.72
CA GLY A 507 22.72 -60.62 0.55
C GLY A 507 22.40 -59.75 1.79
N SER A 508 21.14 -59.60 2.24
CA SER A 508 20.35 -60.46 3.16
C SER A 508 20.38 -60.05 4.66
N GLN A 509 19.22 -59.55 5.12
CA GLN A 509 18.51 -59.66 6.42
C GLN A 509 19.23 -59.93 7.77
N SER A 510 18.92 -59.09 8.77
CA SER A 510 18.19 -59.38 10.04
C SER A 510 18.25 -58.11 10.92
N GLY A 511 17.28 -57.66 11.73
CA GLY A 511 16.12 -58.26 12.37
C GLY A 511 16.23 -58.10 13.90
N GLY A 512 15.54 -57.12 14.51
CA GLY A 512 15.52 -56.92 15.97
C GLY A 512 14.56 -55.82 16.45
N SER A 513 13.35 -56.23 16.86
CA SER A 513 12.25 -55.51 17.52
C SER A 513 12.59 -55.05 18.95
N SER A 514 12.05 -53.96 19.50
CA SER A 514 10.74 -53.82 20.22
C SER A 514 10.63 -52.37 20.75
N SER A 515 9.51 -51.69 21.04
CA SER A 515 8.11 -52.02 21.30
C SER A 515 7.25 -50.73 21.20
N ALA A 516 5.95 -50.92 20.95
CA ALA A 516 4.93 -49.93 20.63
C ALA A 516 4.33 -49.15 21.82
N HIS A 517 3.81 -47.95 21.54
CA HIS A 517 2.58 -47.42 22.14
C HIS A 517 1.84 -46.52 21.12
N TYR A 518 0.54 -46.79 20.95
CA TYR A 518 -0.50 -45.98 20.26
C TYR A 518 -1.72 -45.97 21.22
N PRO A 519 -2.80 -45.20 20.99
CA PRO A 519 -2.98 -43.93 20.26
C PRO A 519 -3.86 -42.92 21.05
N VAL A 520 -4.06 -41.68 20.55
CA VAL A 520 -5.42 -41.07 20.44
C VAL A 520 -5.47 -40.14 19.22
N ASN A 521 -6.43 -40.42 18.34
CA ASN A 521 -6.79 -39.68 17.13
C ASN A 521 -7.67 -38.47 17.46
N SER A 522 -7.44 -37.35 16.75
CA SER A 522 -8.53 -36.47 16.31
C SER A 522 -8.06 -35.63 15.12
N GLN A 523 -8.20 -36.20 13.91
CA GLN A 523 -8.28 -35.44 12.67
C GLN A 523 -9.61 -34.68 12.64
N PHE A 524 -9.54 -33.38 12.36
CA PHE A 524 -10.62 -32.69 11.65
C PHE A 524 -10.03 -32.02 10.41
N THR A 525 -10.51 -32.49 9.27
CA THR A 525 -10.32 -31.98 7.91
C THR A 525 -11.06 -30.66 7.73
N MET A 526 -10.36 -29.60 7.30
CA MET A 526 -10.98 -28.42 6.69
C MET A 526 -10.43 -28.27 5.28
N GLY A 527 -11.06 -28.97 4.35
CA GLY A 527 -11.01 -28.63 2.92
C GLY A 527 -12.07 -27.56 2.67
N GLY A 528 -11.64 -26.32 2.50
CA GLY A 528 -12.45 -25.23 1.95
C GLY A 528 -11.84 -24.80 0.61
N PRO A 529 -12.65 -24.48 -0.42
CA PRO A 529 -12.12 -24.05 -1.71
C PRO A 529 -11.34 -22.75 -1.58
N ALA A 530 -10.23 -22.64 -2.30
CA ALA A 530 -9.51 -21.38 -2.49
C ALA A 530 -10.45 -20.36 -3.15
N ILE A 531 -10.77 -19.29 -2.43
CA ILE A 531 -11.62 -18.23 -2.94
C ILE A 531 -10.76 -17.30 -3.80
N SER A 532 -11.10 -17.25 -5.09
CA SER A 532 -10.58 -16.27 -6.04
C SER A 532 -10.96 -14.87 -5.57
N MET A 533 -9.96 -14.07 -5.20
CA MET A 533 -10.13 -12.64 -4.94
C MET A 533 -10.33 -11.95 -6.29
N ALA A 534 -11.47 -11.29 -6.44
CA ALA A 534 -11.86 -10.57 -7.65
C ALA A 534 -10.80 -9.51 -8.02
N SER A 535 -10.35 -9.55 -9.27
CA SER A 535 -9.60 -8.47 -9.91
C SER A 535 -10.38 -7.15 -9.84
N PRO A 536 -9.72 -5.98 -9.77
CA PRO A 536 -10.41 -4.71 -9.91
C PRO A 536 -11.08 -4.65 -11.29
N MET A 537 -12.41 -4.63 -11.31
CA MET A 537 -13.19 -4.46 -12.53
C MET A 537 -12.83 -3.13 -13.20
N SER A 538 -12.49 -3.23 -14.49
CA SER A 538 -12.51 -2.11 -15.43
C SER A 538 -13.89 -1.45 -15.40
N ILE A 539 -13.94 -0.14 -15.18
CA ILE A 539 -15.17 0.65 -15.31
C ILE A 539 -15.57 0.62 -16.79
N THR A 540 -16.58 -0.16 -17.13
CA THR A 540 -17.29 -0.05 -18.42
C THR A 540 -18.10 1.24 -18.42
N THR A 541 -17.67 2.22 -19.22
CA THR A 541 -18.48 3.39 -19.57
C THR A 541 -19.67 2.95 -20.39
N ASN A 542 -20.85 2.84 -19.77
CA ASN A 542 -22.12 2.75 -20.50
C ASN A 542 -22.50 4.14 -20.98
N THR A 543 -22.13 4.47 -22.21
CA THR A 543 -22.67 5.62 -22.93
C THR A 543 -24.07 5.28 -23.42
N MET A 544 -25.09 5.71 -22.69
CA MET A 544 -26.47 5.73 -23.20
C MET A 544 -26.61 6.89 -24.18
N HIS A 545 -26.70 6.56 -25.47
CA HIS A 545 -27.18 7.48 -26.50
C HIS A 545 -28.67 7.78 -26.25
N TYR A 546 -28.99 9.02 -25.90
CA TYR A 546 -30.29 9.59 -26.20
C TYR A 546 -30.16 10.43 -27.46
N GLY A 547 -30.83 9.98 -28.52
CA GLY A 547 -30.99 10.74 -29.74
C GLY A 547 -32.00 11.86 -29.56
N SER A 548 -31.65 13.00 -30.15
CA SER A 548 -32.54 13.97 -30.78
C SER A 548 -31.71 14.77 -31.76
#